data_AF-A0A535GMF9-F1
#
_entry.id   AF-A0A535GMF9-F1
#
_cell.length_a   1.000
_cell.length_b   1.000
_cell.length_c   1.000
_cell.angle_alpha   90.00
_cell.angle_beta   90.00
_cell.angle_gamma   90.00
#
_symmetry.space_group_name_H-M   'P 1'
#
loop_
_entity.id
_entity.type
_entity.pdbx_description
1 polymer ?
#
loop_
_entity_poly.entity_id
_entity_poly.type
_entity_poly.pdbx_seq_one_letter_code
_entity_poly.pdbx_strand_id
1 'polypeptide(L)'
;ITRQHIDQATNVRNDTLLLRLAPISTLLVGIERAIMMSPLAQQQRVLFEVEGAATEIDQDILEELKHPLLQLVRTCTAHRSTAPEEVDGEESGNTVSRTWLHAGAIGNEVTIEVGFSMVVGGGAMDEVQEAIRRLNGTIVARRNSLGGISFHLRLPRSQGALQGFLVRTGSHHAVVPFSQVQRIDDGKQTLPEHLYTLHSLLGLPAEHSAVEGVRPALILATEAHPMAVQVDDILGEVKLVVKPLAPHLRRPGIAGVVIDAMGNILLVVDLPGLINHYEMQESTIKIAAIRKSDKQTQYSAQTRQSILIADDSVYIRKSLRQTLTYAGYQVREADDGMKTLESLLDNPPHALLLDIEMPNLSGYDVLSMMRVHPELARVKTIMLTSRSSEKHQEKARELGAQVYLTKPCPQDLLLETLRSLLRS
;
A
#
# COMPACT_ATOMS: atom_id res chain seq x y z
N ILE A 1 34.35 5.02 24.71
CA ILE A 1 33.22 5.91 25.05
C ILE A 1 32.05 5.73 24.07
N THR A 2 32.30 5.51 22.77
CA THR A 2 31.26 5.33 21.73
C THR A 2 30.44 4.03 21.80
N ARG A 3 30.96 2.92 22.35
CA ARG A 3 30.22 1.64 22.45
C ARG A 3 29.19 1.63 23.60
N GLN A 4 29.54 2.19 24.76
CA GLN A 4 28.64 2.28 25.92
C GLN A 4 27.41 3.18 25.67
N HIS A 5 27.55 4.23 24.85
CA HIS A 5 26.44 5.12 24.51
C HIS A 5 25.44 4.46 23.53
N ILE A 6 25.92 3.56 22.66
CA ILE A 6 25.04 2.78 21.77
C ILE A 6 24.24 1.77 22.61
N ASP A 7 24.89 1.06 23.53
CA ASP A 7 24.23 0.07 24.39
C ASP A 7 23.19 0.72 25.32
N GLN A 8 23.49 1.88 25.90
CA GLN A 8 22.50 2.66 26.69
C GLN A 8 21.34 3.17 25.84
N ALA A 9 21.58 3.60 24.59
CA ALA A 9 20.52 4.03 23.68
C ALA A 9 19.61 2.86 23.25
N THR A 10 20.14 1.65 23.07
CA THR A 10 19.33 0.45 22.82
C THR A 10 18.52 0.02 24.03
N ASN A 11 19.04 0.15 25.25
CA ASN A 11 18.32 -0.22 26.48
C ASN A 11 17.17 0.76 26.78
N VAL A 12 17.43 2.06 26.75
CA VAL A 12 16.38 3.09 26.91
C VAL A 12 15.31 2.97 25.81
N ARG A 13 15.70 2.56 24.59
CA ARG A 13 14.75 2.35 23.47
C ARG A 13 13.94 1.07 23.58
N ASN A 14 14.50 -0.02 24.11
CA ASN A 14 13.74 -1.22 24.46
C ASN A 14 12.74 -0.93 25.58
N ASP A 15 13.13 -0.10 26.57
CA ASP A 15 12.23 0.37 27.61
C ASP A 15 11.09 1.23 27.04
N THR A 16 11.35 1.97 25.96
CA THR A 16 10.31 2.75 25.25
C THR A 16 9.37 1.85 24.42
N LEU A 17 9.86 0.71 23.90
CA LEU A 17 9.05 -0.29 23.21
C LEU A 17 8.12 -1.06 24.18
N LEU A 18 8.55 -1.26 25.42
CA LEU A 18 7.71 -1.84 26.49
C LEU A 18 6.53 -0.92 26.86
N LEU A 19 6.68 0.40 26.71
CA LEU A 19 5.59 1.38 26.94
C LEU A 19 4.49 1.34 25.87
N ARG A 20 4.67 0.55 24.80
CA ARG A 20 3.73 0.42 23.69
C ARG A 20 3.08 -0.96 23.58
N LEU A 21 3.36 -1.85 24.52
CA LEU A 21 2.72 -3.15 24.55
C LEU A 21 1.32 -3.04 25.14
N ALA A 22 0.36 -3.67 24.48
CA ALA A 22 -1.00 -3.78 24.95
C ALA A 22 -1.42 -5.26 25.02
N PRO A 23 -2.23 -5.65 26.01
CA PRO A 23 -2.65 -7.03 26.16
C PRO A 23 -3.70 -7.40 25.10
N ILE A 24 -3.64 -8.65 24.64
CA ILE A 24 -4.65 -9.21 23.72
C ILE A 24 -6.06 -9.17 24.29
N SER A 25 -6.22 -9.08 25.62
CA SER A 25 -7.50 -8.89 26.30
C SER A 25 -8.35 -7.75 25.74
N THR A 26 -7.71 -6.71 25.19
CA THR A 26 -8.37 -5.58 24.50
C THR A 26 -9.20 -6.00 23.28
N LEU A 27 -8.83 -7.08 22.59
CA LEU A 27 -9.54 -7.61 21.43
C LEU A 27 -10.76 -8.45 21.82
N LEU A 28 -10.73 -9.04 23.02
CA LEU A 28 -11.73 -10.02 23.47
C LEU A 28 -13.12 -9.41 23.51
N VAL A 29 -13.25 -8.16 23.99
CA VAL A 29 -14.55 -7.48 24.08
C VAL A 29 -15.22 -7.37 22.70
N GLY A 30 -14.44 -7.09 21.67
CA GLY A 30 -14.95 -7.01 20.31
C GLY A 30 -15.33 -8.38 19.75
N ILE A 31 -14.49 -9.38 19.99
CA ILE A 31 -14.68 -10.76 19.50
C ILE A 31 -15.89 -11.40 20.17
N GLU A 32 -15.99 -11.33 21.50
CA GLU A 32 -17.12 -11.84 22.27
C GLU A 32 -18.42 -11.19 21.81
N ARG A 33 -18.43 -9.85 21.63
CA ARG A 33 -19.60 -9.15 21.11
C ARG A 33 -19.96 -9.60 19.69
N ALA A 34 -18.98 -9.84 18.82
CA ALA A 34 -19.23 -10.33 17.46
C ALA A 34 -19.84 -11.74 17.47
N ILE A 35 -19.37 -12.63 18.35
CA ILE A 35 -19.91 -13.98 18.53
C ILE A 35 -21.34 -13.90 19.08
N MET A 36 -21.57 -13.13 20.13
CA MET A 36 -22.88 -13.02 20.79
C MET A 36 -23.96 -12.37 19.91
N MET A 37 -23.55 -11.51 18.96
CA MET A 37 -24.46 -10.88 18.00
C MET A 37 -24.64 -11.69 16.70
N SER A 38 -23.96 -12.84 16.57
CA SER A 38 -24.00 -13.66 15.37
C SER A 38 -25.30 -14.47 15.24
N PRO A 39 -25.70 -14.86 14.01
CA PRO A 39 -26.83 -15.79 13.80
C PRO A 39 -26.66 -17.12 14.54
N LEU A 40 -25.41 -17.56 14.73
CA LEU A 40 -25.07 -18.78 15.47
C LEU A 40 -25.56 -18.71 16.93
N ALA A 41 -25.32 -17.59 17.63
CA ALA A 41 -25.72 -17.40 19.02
C ALA A 41 -27.24 -17.27 19.21
N GLN A 42 -28.00 -16.97 18.16
CA GLN A 42 -29.47 -16.95 18.18
C GLN A 42 -30.08 -18.35 18.09
N GLN A 43 -29.35 -19.32 17.53
CA GLN A 43 -29.86 -20.65 17.23
C GLN A 43 -29.44 -21.70 18.26
N GLN A 44 -28.29 -21.49 18.91
CA GLN A 44 -27.73 -22.43 19.88
C GLN A 44 -26.86 -21.70 20.90
N ARG A 45 -26.58 -22.39 22.01
CA ARG A 45 -25.68 -21.85 23.05
C ARG A 45 -24.25 -21.89 22.54
N VAL A 46 -23.59 -20.73 22.54
CA VAL A 46 -22.16 -20.61 22.21
C VAL A 46 -21.36 -20.41 23.49
N LEU A 47 -20.29 -21.16 23.65
CA LEU A 47 -19.32 -21.01 24.74
C LEU A 47 -18.03 -20.44 24.16
N PHE A 48 -17.58 -19.29 24.68
CA PHE A 48 -16.32 -18.67 24.29
C PHE A 48 -15.28 -18.86 25.39
N GLU A 49 -14.22 -19.61 25.09
CA GLU A 49 -13.09 -19.87 25.99
C GLU A 49 -11.90 -18.98 25.61
N VAL A 50 -11.18 -18.46 26.61
CA VAL A 50 -10.01 -17.61 26.37
C VAL A 50 -8.85 -18.05 27.25
N GLU A 51 -7.72 -18.31 26.62
CA GLU A 51 -6.45 -18.56 27.30
C GLU A 51 -5.40 -17.55 26.85
N GLY A 52 -4.54 -17.12 27.79
CA GLY A 52 -3.44 -16.22 27.49
C GLY A 52 -3.86 -14.78 27.14
N ALA A 53 -4.99 -14.31 27.65
CA ALA A 53 -5.49 -12.94 27.47
C ALA A 53 -4.48 -11.83 27.88
N ALA A 54 -3.58 -12.14 28.81
CA ALA A 54 -2.53 -11.23 29.27
C ALA A 54 -1.31 -11.17 28.31
N THR A 55 -1.30 -11.97 27.23
CA THR A 55 -0.23 -11.93 26.24
C THR A 55 -0.14 -10.54 25.63
N GLU A 56 1.05 -9.97 25.70
CA GLU A 56 1.34 -8.61 25.26
C GLU A 56 1.86 -8.58 23.82
N ILE A 57 1.37 -7.61 23.04
CA ILE A 57 1.81 -7.33 21.68
C ILE A 57 1.84 -5.82 21.45
N ASP A 58 2.62 -5.36 20.48
CA ASP A 58 2.68 -3.94 20.10
C ASP A 58 1.28 -3.38 19.78
N GLN A 59 0.98 -2.21 20.33
CA GLN A 59 -0.31 -1.55 20.21
C GLN A 59 -0.71 -1.28 18.75
N ASP A 60 0.22 -0.96 17.84
CA ASP A 60 -0.12 -0.75 16.43
C ASP A 60 -0.51 -2.07 15.78
N ILE A 61 0.25 -3.13 16.06
CA ILE A 61 -0.06 -4.47 15.56
C ILE A 61 -1.45 -4.88 16.06
N LEU A 62 -1.77 -4.59 17.32
CA LEU A 62 -3.05 -4.89 17.95
C LEU A 62 -4.22 -4.12 17.30
N GLU A 63 -4.06 -2.82 17.06
CA GLU A 63 -5.07 -1.98 16.40
C GLU A 63 -5.30 -2.41 14.94
N GLU A 64 -4.23 -2.72 14.20
CA GLU A 64 -4.35 -3.23 12.83
C GLU A 64 -4.92 -4.65 12.76
N LEU A 65 -4.69 -5.48 13.78
CA LEU A 65 -5.20 -6.86 13.88
C LEU A 65 -6.69 -6.94 14.22
N LYS A 66 -7.22 -5.90 14.88
CA LYS A 66 -8.61 -5.86 15.37
C LYS A 66 -9.64 -6.11 14.27
N HIS A 67 -9.56 -5.38 13.16
CA HIS A 67 -10.52 -5.55 12.07
C HIS A 67 -10.42 -6.94 11.39
N PRO A 68 -9.22 -7.43 10.99
CA PRO A 68 -9.03 -8.77 10.46
C PRO A 68 -9.60 -9.89 11.34
N LEU A 69 -9.35 -9.85 12.65
CA LEU A 69 -9.87 -10.88 13.57
C LEU A 69 -11.39 -10.82 13.73
N LEU A 70 -11.97 -9.61 13.82
CA LEU A 70 -13.42 -9.47 13.89
C LEU A 70 -14.10 -9.96 12.61
N GLN A 71 -13.50 -9.69 11.45
CA GLN A 71 -13.97 -10.18 10.17
C GLN A 71 -13.90 -11.70 10.11
N LEU A 72 -12.77 -12.30 10.50
CA LEU A 72 -12.62 -13.76 10.59
C LEU A 72 -13.74 -14.39 11.42
N VAL A 73 -13.95 -13.88 12.64
CA VAL A 73 -14.98 -14.38 13.56
C VAL A 73 -16.39 -14.22 12.98
N ARG A 74 -16.69 -13.08 12.35
CA ARG A 74 -17.98 -12.85 11.69
C ARG A 74 -18.21 -13.82 10.55
N THR A 75 -17.25 -14.01 9.65
CA THR A 75 -17.38 -14.93 8.52
C THR A 75 -17.54 -16.37 9.01
N CYS A 76 -16.83 -16.74 10.08
CA CYS A 76 -16.95 -18.07 10.69
C CYS A 76 -18.30 -18.31 11.38
N THR A 77 -18.89 -17.29 11.99
CA THR A 77 -20.16 -17.39 12.74
C THR A 77 -21.40 -17.01 11.94
N ALA A 78 -21.24 -16.47 10.72
CA ALA A 78 -22.34 -16.12 9.83
C ALA A 78 -22.93 -17.34 9.10
N HIS A 79 -22.16 -18.41 8.94
CA HIS A 79 -22.59 -19.57 8.16
C HIS A 79 -23.52 -20.47 8.98
N ARG A 80 -24.66 -20.79 8.37
CA ARG A 80 -25.58 -21.83 8.84
C ARG A 80 -24.91 -23.17 8.58
N SER A 81 -24.57 -23.93 9.62
CA SER A 81 -24.17 -25.32 9.44
C SER A 81 -25.34 -26.05 8.78
N THR A 82 -25.24 -26.37 7.49
CA THR A 82 -26.08 -27.40 6.89
C THR A 82 -25.63 -28.70 7.53
N ALA A 83 -26.42 -29.18 8.49
CA ALA A 83 -26.24 -30.52 9.03
C ALA A 83 -26.18 -31.54 7.88
N PRO A 84 -25.29 -32.54 7.92
CA PRO A 84 -25.46 -33.73 7.11
C PRO A 84 -26.79 -34.40 7.49
N GLU A 85 -27.48 -34.91 6.48
CA GLU A 85 -28.73 -35.67 6.59
C GLU A 85 -28.67 -36.73 7.69
N GLU A 86 -29.81 -36.84 8.39
CA GLU A 86 -30.33 -37.98 9.15
C GLU A 86 -29.35 -39.12 9.45
N VAL A 87 -28.90 -39.18 10.71
CA VAL A 87 -28.57 -40.45 11.34
C VAL A 87 -29.56 -40.67 12.46
N ASP A 88 -30.29 -41.78 12.32
CA ASP A 88 -31.30 -42.29 13.22
C ASP A 88 -30.91 -42.21 14.69
N GLY A 89 -31.83 -41.67 15.49
CA GLY A 89 -32.06 -42.02 16.88
C GLY A 89 -30.88 -41.81 17.83
N GLU A 90 -30.70 -40.58 18.31
CA GLU A 90 -30.41 -40.32 19.73
C GLU A 90 -30.64 -38.84 20.05
N GLU A 91 -31.28 -38.62 21.19
CA GLU A 91 -31.77 -37.39 21.82
C GLU A 91 -31.23 -36.03 21.29
N SER A 92 -32.18 -35.13 20.97
CA SER A 92 -31.98 -33.69 20.80
C SER A 92 -31.41 -33.04 22.08
N GLY A 93 -30.13 -33.26 22.35
CA GLY A 93 -29.38 -32.66 23.42
C GLY A 93 -28.63 -31.42 22.93
N ASN A 94 -29.20 -30.24 23.19
CA ASN A 94 -28.51 -28.96 23.40
C ASN A 94 -27.09 -28.87 22.80
N THR A 95 -26.99 -28.76 21.48
CA THR A 95 -25.70 -28.72 20.78
C THR A 95 -24.99 -27.42 21.18
N VAL A 96 -23.99 -27.50 22.05
CA VAL A 96 -23.22 -26.33 22.50
C VAL A 96 -22.06 -26.13 21.53
N SER A 97 -22.11 -25.05 20.77
CA SER A 97 -21.00 -24.64 19.92
C SER A 97 -19.90 -24.00 20.76
N ARG A 98 -18.69 -24.56 20.71
CA ARG A 98 -17.50 -23.99 21.38
C ARG A 98 -16.67 -23.18 20.39
N THR A 99 -16.28 -22.00 20.83
CA THR A 99 -15.27 -21.14 20.19
C THR A 99 -14.21 -20.79 21.21
N TRP A 100 -12.96 -20.68 20.79
CA TRP A 100 -11.87 -20.33 21.70
C TRP A 100 -10.86 -19.39 21.07
N LEU A 101 -10.19 -18.63 21.92
CA LEU A 101 -9.02 -17.84 21.58
C LEU A 101 -7.89 -18.19 22.54
N HIS A 102 -6.82 -18.77 22.02
CA HIS A 102 -5.61 -19.03 22.80
C HIS A 102 -4.48 -18.15 22.30
N ALA A 103 -3.92 -17.33 23.18
CA ALA A 103 -2.77 -16.51 22.86
C ALA A 103 -1.56 -16.98 23.68
N GLY A 104 -0.39 -16.96 23.06
CA GLY A 104 0.87 -17.26 23.71
C GLY A 104 2.00 -16.45 23.11
N ALA A 105 3.04 -16.19 23.90
CA ALA A 105 4.26 -15.58 23.40
C ALA A 105 5.40 -16.58 23.54
N ILE A 106 6.12 -16.81 22.45
CA ILE A 106 7.33 -17.63 22.42
C ILE A 106 8.44 -16.75 21.83
N GLY A 107 9.38 -16.32 22.68
CA GLY A 107 10.44 -15.39 22.26
C GLY A 107 9.89 -14.01 21.84
N ASN A 108 10.18 -13.62 20.59
CA ASN A 108 9.68 -12.38 19.99
C ASN A 108 8.49 -12.62 19.03
N GLU A 109 7.85 -13.78 19.12
CA GLU A 109 6.63 -14.09 18.37
C GLU A 109 5.45 -14.27 19.32
N VAL A 110 4.30 -13.79 18.89
CA VAL A 110 2.99 -14.00 19.50
C VAL A 110 2.22 -14.94 18.60
N THR A 111 1.80 -16.07 19.17
CA THR A 111 0.93 -17.03 18.52
C THR A 111 -0.50 -16.82 19.01
N ILE A 112 -1.44 -16.67 18.08
CA ILE A 112 -2.87 -16.55 18.39
C ILE A 112 -3.59 -17.67 17.65
N GLU A 113 -4.24 -18.55 18.38
CA GLU A 113 -5.17 -19.54 17.86
C GLU A 113 -6.60 -19.03 18.03
N VAL A 114 -7.37 -19.04 16.96
CA VAL A 114 -8.82 -18.82 17.00
C VAL A 114 -9.51 -20.06 16.47
N GLY A 115 -10.23 -20.78 17.33
CA GLY A 115 -10.84 -22.06 16.99
C GLY A 115 -12.34 -22.08 17.07
N PHE A 116 -12.93 -22.90 16.21
CA PHE A 116 -14.36 -23.13 16.09
C PHE A 116 -14.62 -24.64 16.07
N SER A 117 -15.48 -25.13 16.96
CA SER A 117 -15.90 -26.54 16.99
C SER A 117 -16.78 -26.96 15.81
N MET A 118 -17.24 -26.01 15.00
CA MET A 118 -18.10 -26.25 13.84
C MET A 118 -17.32 -26.16 12.52
N VAL A 119 -17.92 -26.73 11.47
CA VAL A 119 -17.45 -26.53 10.10
C VAL A 119 -17.73 -25.09 9.68
N VAL A 120 -16.71 -24.43 9.13
CA VAL A 120 -16.80 -23.06 8.64
C VAL A 120 -16.75 -23.06 7.10
N GLY A 121 -17.52 -22.17 6.46
CA GLY A 121 -17.49 -21.97 5.01
C GLY A 121 -16.12 -21.48 4.50
N GLY A 122 -15.79 -21.79 3.24
CA GLY A 122 -14.57 -21.29 2.60
C GLY A 122 -14.55 -19.77 2.44
N GLY A 123 -13.37 -19.18 2.25
CA GLY A 123 -13.18 -17.74 1.99
C GLY A 123 -12.77 -16.89 3.20
N ALA A 124 -12.97 -17.38 4.42
CA ALA A 124 -12.56 -16.66 5.64
C ALA A 124 -11.04 -16.45 5.73
N MET A 125 -10.22 -17.32 5.11
CA MET A 125 -8.76 -17.17 5.11
C MET A 125 -8.31 -16.08 4.14
N ASP A 126 -8.84 -16.07 2.91
CA ASP A 126 -8.40 -15.18 1.84
C ASP A 126 -8.63 -13.70 2.18
N GLU A 127 -9.76 -13.41 2.84
CA GLU A 127 -10.10 -12.06 3.30
C GLU A 127 -9.11 -11.49 4.34
N VAL A 128 -8.47 -12.36 5.11
CA VAL A 128 -7.70 -11.99 6.30
C VAL A 128 -6.21 -12.18 6.08
N GLN A 129 -5.81 -13.05 5.14
CA GLN A 129 -4.43 -13.41 4.84
C GLN A 129 -3.58 -12.21 4.42
N GLU A 130 -4.08 -11.32 3.55
CA GLU A 130 -3.35 -10.11 3.17
C GLU A 130 -3.07 -9.19 4.37
N ALA A 131 -4.06 -9.00 5.24
CA ALA A 131 -3.91 -8.13 6.40
C ALA A 131 -2.87 -8.70 7.38
N ILE A 132 -2.89 -10.01 7.63
CA ILE A 132 -1.90 -10.66 8.49
C ILE A 132 -0.50 -10.63 7.87
N ARG A 133 -0.37 -10.80 6.55
CA ARG A 133 0.91 -10.71 5.86
C ARG A 133 1.53 -9.31 5.95
N ARG A 134 0.71 -8.25 5.91
CA ARG A 134 1.16 -6.86 6.07
C ARG A 134 1.71 -6.56 7.48
N LEU A 135 1.28 -7.32 8.49
CA LEU A 135 1.80 -7.24 9.86
C LEU A 135 3.06 -8.12 10.06
N ASN A 136 3.68 -8.56 8.98
CA ASN A 136 4.78 -9.53 8.98
C ASN A 136 4.42 -10.83 9.71
N GLY A 137 3.13 -11.19 9.70
CA GLY A 137 2.62 -12.40 10.28
C GLY A 137 2.28 -13.47 9.26
N THR A 138 1.96 -14.66 9.77
CA THR A 138 1.47 -15.80 8.99
C THR A 138 0.18 -16.31 9.58
N ILE A 139 -0.76 -16.76 8.75
CA ILE A 139 -2.00 -17.42 9.17
C ILE A 139 -2.10 -18.78 8.48
N VAL A 140 -2.47 -19.82 9.23
CA VAL A 140 -2.69 -21.17 8.72
C VAL A 140 -3.97 -21.73 9.33
N ALA A 141 -4.86 -22.28 8.51
CA ALA A 141 -6.05 -22.98 8.98
C ALA A 141 -5.80 -24.49 9.12
N ARG A 142 -6.24 -25.11 10.20
CA ARG A 142 -6.13 -26.54 10.48
C ARG A 142 -7.45 -27.10 10.99
N ARG A 143 -7.79 -28.34 10.62
CA ARG A 143 -8.93 -29.04 11.20
C ARG A 143 -8.61 -29.41 12.65
N ASN A 144 -9.54 -29.13 13.58
CA ASN A 144 -9.36 -29.45 14.99
C ASN A 144 -9.98 -30.80 15.36
N SER A 145 -9.71 -31.28 16.58
CA SER A 145 -10.19 -32.57 17.11
C SER A 145 -11.71 -32.62 17.31
N LEU A 146 -12.37 -31.46 17.35
CA LEU A 146 -13.83 -31.33 17.45
C LEU A 146 -14.53 -31.39 16.08
N GLY A 147 -13.77 -31.61 14.99
CA GLY A 147 -14.31 -31.71 13.63
C GLY A 147 -14.52 -30.36 12.93
N GLY A 148 -14.24 -29.25 13.61
CA GLY A 148 -14.27 -27.89 13.06
C GLY A 148 -12.90 -27.39 12.59
N ILE A 149 -12.65 -26.09 12.70
CA ILE A 149 -11.43 -25.45 12.20
C ILE A 149 -10.76 -24.54 13.25
N SER A 150 -9.43 -24.51 13.27
CA SER A 150 -8.61 -23.59 14.04
C SER A 150 -7.73 -22.78 13.10
N PHE A 151 -7.71 -21.46 13.28
CA PHE A 151 -6.82 -20.54 12.60
C PHE A 151 -5.65 -20.22 13.52
N HIS A 152 -4.43 -20.54 13.07
CA HIS A 152 -3.20 -20.27 13.79
C HIS A 152 -2.49 -19.08 13.17
N LEU A 153 -2.46 -17.97 13.90
CA LEU A 153 -1.76 -16.75 13.54
C LEU A 153 -0.42 -16.72 14.27
N ARG A 154 0.64 -16.32 13.57
CA ARG A 154 1.94 -16.01 14.16
C ARG A 154 2.28 -14.58 13.78
N LEU A 155 2.53 -13.74 14.78
CA LEU A 155 2.79 -12.32 14.62
C LEU A 155 4.05 -11.95 15.40
N PRO A 156 4.82 -10.95 14.98
CA PRO A 156 5.91 -10.45 15.81
C PRO A 156 5.34 -9.77 17.06
N ARG A 157 5.96 -10.01 18.23
CA ARG A 157 5.55 -9.44 19.53
C ARG A 157 5.70 -7.93 19.57
N SER A 158 6.73 -7.42 18.90
CA SER A 158 7.04 -6.00 18.75
C SER A 158 7.35 -5.70 17.30
N GLN A 159 7.21 -4.45 16.87
CA GLN A 159 7.84 -3.99 15.62
C GLN A 159 9.36 -4.03 15.79
N GLY A 160 9.93 -5.23 15.63
CA GLY A 160 11.36 -5.45 15.69
C GLY A 160 12.07 -4.78 14.50
N ALA A 161 13.37 -4.58 14.65
CA ALA A 161 14.17 -4.09 13.53
C ALA A 161 14.15 -5.14 12.39
N LEU A 162 13.55 -4.77 11.27
CA LEU A 162 13.54 -5.50 10.02
C LEU A 162 14.97 -5.73 9.56
N GLN A 163 15.30 -6.97 9.24
CA GLN A 163 16.53 -7.34 8.55
C GLN A 163 16.27 -7.46 7.05
N GLY A 164 17.08 -6.79 6.26
CA GLY A 164 16.91 -6.77 4.81
C GLY A 164 18.18 -6.37 4.08
N PHE A 165 18.19 -6.64 2.78
CA PHE A 165 19.22 -6.19 1.86
C PHE A 165 18.97 -4.73 1.53
N LEU A 166 19.99 -3.89 1.73
CA LEU A 166 20.02 -2.54 1.18
C LEU A 166 20.40 -2.66 -0.29
N VAL A 167 19.45 -2.37 -1.17
CA VAL A 167 19.61 -2.47 -2.62
C VAL A 167 19.54 -1.10 -3.27
N ARG A 168 20.26 -0.95 -4.37
CA ARG A 168 20.26 0.26 -5.19
C ARG A 168 19.54 0.00 -6.50
N THR A 169 18.75 0.97 -6.92
CA THR A 169 18.06 1.01 -8.21
C THR A 169 18.10 2.44 -8.75
N GLY A 170 18.93 2.69 -9.75
CA GLY A 170 19.29 4.02 -10.22
C GLY A 170 19.85 4.89 -9.08
N SER A 171 19.28 6.08 -8.92
CA SER A 171 19.60 7.03 -7.85
C SER A 171 18.95 6.72 -6.49
N HIS A 172 18.15 5.64 -6.37
CA HIS A 172 17.35 5.34 -5.18
C HIS A 172 17.86 4.12 -4.42
N HIS A 173 17.68 4.14 -3.10
CA HIS A 173 17.98 3.04 -2.19
C HIS A 173 16.69 2.47 -1.59
N ALA A 174 16.61 1.15 -1.51
CA ALA A 174 15.48 0.44 -0.94
C ALA A 174 15.95 -0.70 -0.05
N VAL A 175 15.09 -1.14 0.86
CA VAL A 175 15.34 -2.29 1.74
C VAL A 175 14.41 -3.43 1.33
N VAL A 176 14.99 -4.57 0.96
CA VAL A 176 14.27 -5.80 0.66
C VAL A 176 14.42 -6.76 1.84
N PRO A 177 13.33 -7.16 2.53
CA PRO A 177 13.39 -8.11 3.64
C PRO A 177 14.01 -9.45 3.27
N PHE A 178 14.86 -10.01 4.15
CA PHE A 178 15.45 -11.34 3.95
C PHE A 178 14.42 -12.45 3.82
N SER A 179 13.29 -12.33 4.53
CA SER A 179 12.21 -13.30 4.50
C SER A 179 11.60 -13.52 3.11
N GLN A 180 11.83 -12.59 2.17
CA GLN A 180 11.34 -12.68 0.80
C GLN A 180 12.38 -13.31 -0.15
N VAL A 181 13.66 -13.32 0.22
CA VAL A 181 14.77 -13.70 -0.67
C VAL A 181 15.30 -15.08 -0.28
N GLN A 182 15.23 -16.03 -1.21
CA GLN A 182 15.75 -17.39 -1.04
C GLN A 182 17.26 -17.45 -1.28
N ARG A 183 17.74 -16.79 -2.34
CA ARG A 183 19.16 -16.71 -2.70
C ARG A 183 19.45 -15.48 -3.55
N ILE A 184 20.71 -15.08 -3.60
CA ILE A 184 21.22 -14.03 -4.48
C ILE A 184 21.98 -14.69 -5.62
N ASP A 185 21.73 -14.26 -6.85
CA ASP A 185 22.48 -14.66 -8.03
C ASP A 185 23.26 -13.45 -8.55
N ASP A 186 24.59 -13.57 -8.60
CA ASP A 186 25.50 -12.52 -9.08
C ASP A 186 25.50 -12.44 -10.62
N GLY A 187 24.38 -12.74 -11.28
CA GLY A 187 24.19 -12.66 -12.74
C GLY A 187 25.05 -13.62 -13.57
N LYS A 188 25.61 -14.67 -12.95
CA LYS A 188 26.47 -15.68 -13.62
C LYS A 188 25.77 -17.00 -13.90
N GLN A 189 24.60 -17.25 -13.30
CA GLN A 189 23.82 -18.47 -13.53
C GLN A 189 22.59 -18.18 -14.41
N THR A 190 21.98 -19.25 -14.93
CA THR A 190 20.72 -19.19 -15.68
C THR A 190 19.61 -18.62 -14.79
N LEU A 191 19.21 -17.39 -15.11
CA LEU A 191 18.10 -16.70 -14.45
C LEU A 191 16.77 -17.43 -14.75
N PRO A 192 15.80 -17.43 -13.82
CA PRO A 192 14.46 -17.98 -14.04
C PRO A 192 13.73 -17.30 -15.22
N GLU A 193 12.73 -17.99 -15.81
CA GLU A 193 11.91 -17.44 -16.91
C GLU A 193 11.20 -16.13 -16.55
N HIS A 194 10.85 -15.94 -15.27
CA HIS A 194 10.15 -14.75 -14.78
C HIS A 194 11.12 -13.79 -14.10
N LEU A 195 11.81 -12.99 -14.93
CA LEU A 195 12.74 -11.96 -14.49
C LEU A 195 12.05 -10.58 -14.47
N TYR A 196 11.96 -10.01 -13.28
CA TYR A 196 11.50 -8.64 -13.04
C TYR A 196 12.69 -7.74 -12.71
N THR A 197 12.54 -6.44 -12.91
CA THR A 197 13.55 -5.45 -12.48
C THR A 197 12.97 -4.57 -11.39
N LEU A 198 13.73 -4.28 -10.34
CA LEU A 198 13.20 -3.50 -9.22
C LEU A 198 12.77 -2.09 -9.64
N HIS A 199 13.44 -1.48 -10.62
CA HIS A 199 13.04 -0.17 -11.15
C HIS A 199 11.66 -0.21 -11.81
N SER A 200 11.35 -1.27 -12.58
CA SER A 200 10.04 -1.42 -13.24
C SER A 200 8.95 -1.71 -12.22
N LEU A 201 9.22 -2.56 -11.24
CA LEU A 201 8.30 -2.86 -10.14
C LEU A 201 7.96 -1.63 -9.30
N LEU A 202 8.94 -0.76 -9.01
CA LEU A 202 8.72 0.48 -8.27
C LEU A 202 8.08 1.61 -9.12
N GLY A 203 7.98 1.41 -10.44
CA GLY A 203 7.50 2.41 -11.39
C GLY A 203 8.41 3.64 -11.46
N LEU A 204 9.71 3.45 -11.23
CA LEU A 204 10.72 4.49 -11.37
C LEU A 204 11.06 4.65 -12.86
N PRO A 205 11.23 5.89 -13.37
CA PRO A 205 11.67 6.10 -14.73
C PRO A 205 13.02 5.41 -14.93
N ALA A 206 13.19 4.69 -16.04
CA ALA A 206 14.47 4.11 -16.41
C ALA A 206 15.47 5.25 -16.67
N GLU A 207 16.22 5.63 -15.63
CA GLU A 207 17.47 6.35 -15.82
C GLU A 207 18.38 5.40 -16.61
N HIS A 208 18.57 5.71 -17.90
CA HIS A 208 19.47 4.99 -18.78
C HIS A 208 20.93 5.28 -18.38
N SER A 209 21.31 4.85 -17.18
CA SER A 209 22.70 4.66 -16.85
C SER A 209 23.04 3.23 -17.24
N ALA A 210 23.54 3.08 -18.46
CA ALA A 210 24.22 1.87 -18.89
C ALA A 210 25.48 1.69 -18.02
N VAL A 211 25.30 1.14 -16.83
CA VAL A 211 26.41 0.62 -16.04
C VAL A 211 26.73 -0.74 -16.64
N GLU A 212 27.81 -0.81 -17.43
CA GLU A 212 28.44 -2.07 -17.79
C GLU A 212 28.89 -2.77 -16.50
N GLY A 213 28.16 -3.80 -16.11
CA GLY A 213 28.40 -4.54 -14.87
C GLY A 213 27.41 -5.67 -14.70
N VAL A 214 27.83 -6.70 -13.98
CA VAL A 214 26.95 -7.83 -13.68
C VAL A 214 25.95 -7.39 -12.61
N ARG A 215 24.66 -7.40 -12.95
CA ARG A 215 23.58 -6.95 -12.07
C ARG A 215 23.06 -8.13 -11.25
N PRO A 216 23.10 -8.04 -9.91
CA PRO A 216 22.63 -9.13 -9.05
C PRO A 216 21.11 -9.28 -9.14
N ALA A 217 20.64 -10.51 -8.99
CA ALA A 217 19.23 -10.86 -8.95
C ALA A 217 18.87 -11.51 -7.62
N LEU A 218 17.80 -11.02 -7.01
CA LEU A 218 17.19 -11.59 -5.81
C LEU A 218 16.20 -12.67 -6.24
N ILE A 219 16.46 -13.92 -5.89
CA ILE A 219 15.58 -15.04 -6.19
C ILE A 219 14.58 -15.21 -5.04
N LEU A 220 13.29 -15.19 -5.36
CA LEU A 220 12.19 -15.32 -4.41
C LEU A 220 11.69 -16.77 -4.39
N ALA A 221 11.40 -17.29 -3.19
CA ALA A 221 10.67 -18.55 -3.05
C ALA A 221 9.16 -18.27 -3.12
N THR A 222 8.53 -18.61 -4.24
CA THR A 222 7.05 -18.62 -4.35
C THR A 222 6.55 -20.05 -4.56
N GLU A 223 5.32 -20.35 -4.14
CA GLU A 223 4.74 -21.71 -4.25
C GLU A 223 4.45 -22.13 -5.70
N ALA A 224 4.32 -21.17 -6.63
CA ALA A 224 3.97 -21.45 -8.03
C ALA A 224 5.18 -21.56 -8.95
N HIS A 225 6.02 -20.52 -9.03
CA HIS A 225 7.20 -20.48 -9.91
C HIS A 225 8.34 -19.66 -9.25
N PRO A 226 9.62 -20.07 -9.37
CA PRO A 226 10.72 -19.26 -8.88
C PRO A 226 10.79 -17.95 -9.67
N MET A 227 10.67 -16.82 -8.96
CA MET A 227 10.71 -15.47 -9.54
C MET A 227 12.04 -14.81 -9.19
N ALA A 228 12.55 -13.99 -10.10
CA ALA A 228 13.78 -13.22 -9.89
C ALA A 228 13.51 -11.73 -10.00
N VAL A 229 14.09 -10.94 -9.09
CA VAL A 229 14.07 -9.47 -9.16
C VAL A 229 15.50 -8.96 -9.28
N GLN A 230 15.83 -8.41 -10.44
CA GLN A 230 17.11 -7.80 -10.72
C GLN A 230 17.22 -6.40 -10.11
N VAL A 231 18.33 -6.14 -9.44
CA VAL A 231 18.69 -4.84 -8.86
C VAL A 231 20.00 -4.35 -9.47
N ASP A 232 20.29 -3.06 -9.37
CA ASP A 232 21.54 -2.53 -9.92
C ASP A 232 22.73 -2.88 -9.02
N ASP A 233 22.50 -2.91 -7.70
CA ASP A 233 23.54 -3.23 -6.73
C ASP A 233 22.95 -3.68 -5.38
N ILE A 234 23.71 -4.49 -4.63
CA ILE A 234 23.40 -4.85 -3.24
C ILE A 234 24.49 -4.27 -2.36
N LEU A 235 24.14 -3.21 -1.63
CA LEU A 235 25.10 -2.44 -0.82
C LEU A 235 25.44 -3.13 0.50
N GLY A 236 24.60 -4.06 0.95
CA GLY A 236 24.86 -4.90 2.13
C GLY A 236 23.60 -5.22 2.92
N GLU A 237 23.82 -5.68 4.15
CA GLU A 237 22.77 -6.06 5.08
C GLU A 237 22.49 -4.96 6.08
N VAL A 238 21.21 -4.69 6.35
CA VAL A 238 20.80 -3.67 7.32
C VAL A 238 19.75 -4.21 8.29
N LYS A 239 19.82 -3.76 9.55
CA LYS A 239 18.84 -4.05 10.60
C LYS A 239 18.20 -2.73 11.06
N LEU A 240 17.00 -2.45 10.60
CA LEU A 240 16.37 -1.14 10.73
C LEU A 240 14.91 -1.24 11.19
N VAL A 241 14.45 -0.32 12.03
CA VAL A 241 13.05 -0.30 12.48
C VAL A 241 12.18 0.34 11.40
N VAL A 242 11.18 -0.40 10.94
CA VAL A 242 10.22 0.07 9.94
C VAL A 242 9.19 0.93 10.64
N LYS A 243 8.88 2.07 10.05
CA LYS A 243 7.71 2.86 10.40
C LYS A 243 6.62 2.56 9.37
N PRO A 244 5.42 2.15 9.81
CA PRO A 244 4.32 1.94 8.89
C PRO A 244 3.99 3.27 8.19
N LEU A 245 3.69 3.18 6.90
CA LEU A 245 3.21 4.33 6.14
C LEU A 245 1.81 4.69 6.64
N ALA A 246 1.57 5.98 6.88
CA ALA A 246 0.25 6.50 7.18
C ALA A 246 -0.76 6.00 6.10
N PRO A 247 -2.03 5.76 6.44
CA PRO A 247 -3.00 5.15 5.52
C PRO A 247 -3.06 5.77 4.12
N HIS A 248 -2.86 7.08 4.03
CA HIS A 248 -2.86 7.87 2.78
C HIS A 248 -1.56 7.76 1.95
N LEU A 249 -0.49 7.20 2.51
CA LEU A 249 0.79 6.96 1.86
C LEU A 249 1.01 5.47 1.55
N ARG A 250 0.05 4.61 1.87
CA ARG A 250 0.11 3.17 1.58
C ARG A 250 0.10 2.97 0.07
N ARG A 251 1.10 2.26 -0.45
CA ARG A 251 1.20 1.88 -1.86
C ARG A 251 1.35 0.35 -1.96
N PRO A 252 0.66 -0.32 -2.90
CA PRO A 252 0.87 -1.74 -3.15
C PRO A 252 2.35 -2.06 -3.35
N GLY A 253 2.86 -3.05 -2.60
CA GLY A 253 4.26 -3.47 -2.65
C GLY A 253 5.26 -2.59 -1.89
N ILE A 254 4.80 -1.59 -1.13
CA ILE A 254 5.62 -0.87 -0.15
C ILE A 254 5.12 -1.21 1.26
N ALA A 255 5.95 -1.93 2.03
CA ALA A 255 5.61 -2.38 3.38
C ALA A 255 5.79 -1.27 4.42
N GLY A 256 6.64 -0.27 4.15
CA GLY A 256 6.84 0.85 5.06
C GLY A 256 8.04 1.72 4.70
N VAL A 257 8.44 2.57 5.63
CA VAL A 257 9.60 3.45 5.51
C VAL A 257 10.56 3.26 6.66
N VAL A 258 11.84 3.43 6.37
CA VAL A 258 12.92 3.39 7.34
C VAL A 258 13.68 4.69 7.23
N ILE A 259 14.19 5.19 8.36
CA ILE A 259 15.10 6.33 8.38
C ILE A 259 16.48 5.80 8.73
N ASP A 260 17.47 6.01 7.86
CA ASP A 260 18.85 5.60 8.12
C ASP A 260 19.53 6.52 9.16
N ALA A 261 20.77 6.20 9.54
CA ALA A 261 21.54 7.00 10.51
C ALA A 261 21.86 8.43 10.02
N MET A 262 21.73 8.69 8.72
CA MET A 262 21.96 9.99 8.08
C MET A 262 20.64 10.78 7.88
N GLY A 263 19.50 10.21 8.26
CA GLY A 263 18.18 10.84 8.11
C GLY A 263 17.52 10.60 6.74
N ASN A 264 18.09 9.76 5.88
CA ASN A 264 17.48 9.44 4.58
C ASN A 264 16.33 8.46 4.75
N ILE A 265 15.28 8.65 3.96
CA ILE A 265 14.12 7.77 3.92
C ILE A 265 14.39 6.63 2.94
N LEU A 266 14.44 5.40 3.46
CA LEU A 266 14.54 4.17 2.71
C LEU A 266 13.18 3.50 2.64
N LEU A 267 12.76 3.07 1.45
CA LEU A 267 11.52 2.32 1.27
C LEU A 267 11.73 0.85 1.62
N VAL A 268 10.83 0.27 2.41
CA VAL A 268 10.78 -1.17 2.62
C VAL A 268 9.86 -1.79 1.58
N VAL A 269 10.38 -2.72 0.81
CA VAL A 269 9.70 -3.27 -0.36
C VAL A 269 9.11 -4.65 -0.05
N ASP A 270 7.84 -4.86 -0.44
CA ASP A 270 7.20 -6.19 -0.53
C ASP A 270 7.27 -6.64 -2.00
N LEU A 271 8.29 -7.42 -2.35
CA LEU A 271 8.53 -7.89 -3.72
C LEU A 271 7.38 -8.76 -4.24
N PRO A 272 6.87 -9.77 -3.52
CA PRO A 272 5.65 -10.47 -3.92
C PRO A 272 4.46 -9.53 -4.16
N GLY A 273 4.26 -8.53 -3.29
CA GLY A 273 3.22 -7.52 -3.46
C GLY A 273 3.39 -6.66 -4.71
N LEU A 274 4.62 -6.24 -5.02
CA LEU A 274 4.93 -5.49 -6.24
C LEU A 274 4.73 -6.33 -7.49
N ILE A 275 5.17 -7.60 -7.49
CA ILE A 275 5.02 -8.49 -8.63
C ILE A 275 3.54 -8.78 -8.89
N ASN A 276 2.75 -9.13 -7.86
CA ASN A 276 1.32 -9.33 -8.01
C ASN A 276 0.62 -8.08 -8.57
N HIS A 277 1.00 -6.89 -8.10
CA HIS A 277 0.46 -5.64 -8.61
C HIS A 277 0.84 -5.40 -10.08
N TYR A 278 2.08 -5.72 -10.44
CA TYR A 278 2.60 -5.62 -11.81
C TYR A 278 1.91 -6.62 -12.76
N GLU A 279 1.73 -7.88 -12.33
CA GLU A 279 1.04 -8.93 -13.09
C GLU A 279 -0.46 -8.66 -13.21
N MET A 280 -1.11 -8.11 -12.18
CA MET A 280 -2.52 -7.69 -12.25
C MET A 280 -2.73 -6.55 -13.26
N GLN A 281 -1.78 -5.61 -13.34
CA GLN A 281 -1.76 -4.56 -14.37
C GLN A 281 -1.47 -5.14 -15.77
N GLU A 282 -0.52 -6.06 -15.91
CA GLU A 282 -0.25 -6.76 -17.18
C GLU A 282 -1.44 -7.60 -17.66
N SER A 283 -2.17 -8.25 -16.75
CA SER A 283 -3.30 -9.13 -17.07
C SER A 283 -4.54 -8.33 -17.52
N THR A 284 -4.76 -7.14 -16.95
CA THR A 284 -5.78 -6.21 -17.47
C THR A 284 -5.38 -5.65 -18.84
N ILE A 285 -4.09 -5.45 -19.09
CA ILE A 285 -3.56 -5.07 -20.40
C ILE A 285 -3.66 -6.24 -21.41
N LYS A 286 -3.43 -7.49 -21.00
CA LYS A 286 -3.57 -8.69 -21.84
C LYS A 286 -5.02 -9.02 -22.17
N ILE A 287 -5.97 -8.83 -21.26
CA ILE A 287 -7.42 -8.94 -21.57
C ILE A 287 -7.87 -7.80 -22.51
N ALA A 288 -7.30 -6.60 -22.39
CA ALA A 288 -7.49 -5.52 -23.36
C ALA A 288 -6.77 -5.78 -24.71
N ALA A 289 -5.67 -6.54 -24.70
CA ALA A 289 -4.89 -6.89 -25.89
C ALA A 289 -5.44 -8.12 -26.65
N ILE A 290 -6.09 -9.06 -25.98
CA ILE A 290 -6.83 -10.16 -26.62
C ILE A 290 -8.07 -9.62 -27.35
N ARG A 291 -8.64 -8.48 -26.90
CA ARG A 291 -9.64 -7.72 -27.68
C ARG A 291 -9.03 -6.90 -28.83
N LYS A 292 -7.69 -6.77 -28.92
CA LYS A 292 -6.99 -6.03 -29.99
C LYS A 292 -6.59 -6.91 -31.18
N SER A 293 -6.76 -8.23 -31.15
CA SER A 293 -6.36 -9.09 -32.27
C SER A 293 -7.34 -9.12 -33.45
N ASP A 294 -8.60 -8.67 -33.27
CA ASP A 294 -9.63 -8.77 -34.33
C ASP A 294 -10.02 -7.45 -35.01
N LYS A 295 -9.37 -6.32 -34.68
CA LYS A 295 -9.63 -5.05 -35.37
C LYS A 295 -8.35 -4.31 -35.74
N GLN A 296 -7.55 -4.94 -36.59
CA GLN A 296 -6.75 -4.22 -37.58
C GLN A 296 -7.69 -3.67 -38.67
N THR A 297 -8.40 -2.57 -38.40
CA THR A 297 -8.86 -1.69 -39.48
C THR A 297 -9.10 -0.29 -38.94
N GLN A 298 -8.22 0.64 -39.34
CA GLN A 298 -8.48 2.06 -39.55
C GLN A 298 -9.14 2.86 -38.41
N TYR A 299 -8.36 3.48 -37.51
CA TYR A 299 -8.72 4.79 -36.95
C TYR A 299 -7.49 5.69 -36.79
N SER A 300 -7.67 6.91 -37.27
CA SER A 300 -6.74 8.04 -37.36
C SER A 300 -6.12 8.48 -36.03
N ALA A 301 -4.94 9.11 -36.11
CA ALA A 301 -4.27 9.82 -35.04
C ALA A 301 -5.21 10.79 -34.29
N GLN A 302 -5.66 10.42 -33.10
CA GLN A 302 -6.28 11.33 -32.15
C GLN A 302 -5.19 11.82 -31.19
N THR A 303 -4.85 13.10 -31.29
CA THR A 303 -3.87 13.81 -30.46
C THR A 303 -4.25 13.72 -28.99
N ARG A 304 -3.40 13.11 -28.16
CA ARG A 304 -3.57 13.12 -26.70
C ARG A 304 -3.53 14.56 -26.18
N GLN A 305 -4.52 14.96 -25.39
CA GLN A 305 -4.60 16.31 -24.81
C GLN A 305 -3.46 16.50 -23.78
N SER A 306 -2.80 17.65 -23.84
CA SER A 306 -1.63 17.99 -23.02
C SER A 306 -1.99 18.85 -21.81
N ILE A 307 -1.42 18.53 -20.64
CA ILE A 307 -1.65 19.24 -19.38
C ILE A 307 -0.30 19.64 -18.78
N LEU A 308 -0.20 20.86 -18.26
CA LEU A 308 0.94 21.32 -17.46
C LEU A 308 0.55 21.37 -15.98
N ILE A 309 1.41 20.83 -15.12
CA ILE A 309 1.27 20.93 -13.66
C ILE A 309 2.37 21.86 -13.14
N ALA A 310 1.98 22.90 -12.43
CA ALA A 310 2.86 23.89 -11.81
C ALA A 310 2.63 23.91 -10.31
N ASP A 311 3.59 23.38 -9.55
CA ASP A 311 3.51 23.21 -8.09
C ASP A 311 4.94 23.06 -7.56
N ASP A 312 5.32 23.67 -6.44
CA ASP A 312 6.68 23.57 -5.91
C ASP A 312 6.95 22.21 -5.24
N SER A 313 5.89 21.53 -4.79
CA SER A 313 5.96 20.24 -4.14
C SER A 313 6.17 19.10 -5.14
N VAL A 314 7.38 18.51 -5.10
CA VAL A 314 7.74 17.30 -5.87
C VAL A 314 6.72 16.18 -5.67
N TYR A 315 6.19 16.03 -4.45
CA TYR A 315 5.21 14.99 -4.12
C TYR A 315 3.86 15.22 -4.82
N ILE A 316 3.36 16.46 -4.78
CA ILE A 316 2.08 16.81 -5.41
C ILE A 316 2.18 16.67 -6.92
N ARG A 317 3.27 17.17 -7.53
CA ARG A 317 3.50 17.00 -8.98
C ARG A 317 3.51 15.54 -9.41
N LYS A 318 4.24 14.67 -8.69
CA LYS A 318 4.28 13.22 -8.99
C LYS A 318 2.90 12.57 -8.90
N SER A 319 2.14 12.88 -7.85
CA SER A 319 0.78 12.35 -7.64
C SER A 319 -0.18 12.79 -8.74
N LEU A 320 -0.18 14.08 -9.09
CA LEU A 320 -1.00 14.63 -10.15
C LEU A 320 -0.59 14.09 -11.53
N ARG A 321 0.71 13.97 -11.80
CA ARG A 321 1.20 13.39 -13.05
C ARG A 321 0.73 11.95 -13.21
N GLN A 322 0.85 11.12 -12.18
CA GLN A 322 0.38 9.73 -12.22
C GLN A 322 -1.13 9.67 -12.50
N THR A 323 -1.92 10.46 -11.77
CA THR A 323 -3.38 10.52 -11.92
C THR A 323 -3.80 10.92 -13.34
N LEU A 324 -3.19 11.98 -13.89
CA LEU A 324 -3.52 12.50 -15.22
C LEU A 324 -2.98 11.62 -16.35
N THR A 325 -1.80 11.03 -16.19
CA THR A 325 -1.23 10.09 -17.18
C THR A 325 -2.09 8.82 -17.28
N TYR A 326 -2.55 8.29 -16.14
CA TYR A 326 -3.48 7.15 -16.09
C TYR A 326 -4.81 7.47 -16.78
N ALA A 327 -5.29 8.72 -16.66
CA ALA A 327 -6.47 9.20 -17.37
C ALA A 327 -6.27 9.45 -18.88
N GLY A 328 -5.07 9.21 -19.42
CA GLY A 328 -4.77 9.27 -20.86
C GLY A 328 -4.22 10.60 -21.37
N TYR A 329 -3.91 11.54 -20.48
CA TYR A 329 -3.36 12.85 -20.83
C TYR A 329 -1.84 12.82 -20.99
N GLN A 330 -1.31 13.71 -21.84
CA GLN A 330 0.12 13.98 -21.90
C GLN A 330 0.46 15.04 -20.84
N VAL A 331 1.34 14.73 -19.91
CA VAL A 331 1.60 15.60 -18.75
C VAL A 331 3.02 16.15 -18.78
N ARG A 332 3.15 17.45 -18.50
CA ARG A 332 4.43 18.12 -18.23
C ARG A 332 4.38 18.75 -16.84
N GLU A 333 5.53 18.92 -16.23
CA GLU A 333 5.68 19.43 -14.86
C GLU A 333 6.58 20.68 -14.86
N ALA A 334 6.27 21.62 -13.97
CA ALA A 334 7.11 22.76 -13.61
C ALA A 334 7.12 22.91 -12.09
N ASP A 335 8.30 23.13 -11.52
CA ASP A 335 8.55 23.22 -10.07
C ASP A 335 8.62 24.66 -9.54
N ASP A 336 8.54 25.65 -10.43
CA ASP A 336 8.47 27.06 -10.08
C ASP A 336 7.69 27.86 -11.13
N GLY A 337 7.29 29.10 -10.78
CA GLY A 337 6.47 29.92 -11.67
C GLY A 337 7.20 30.44 -12.91
N MET A 338 8.54 30.51 -12.89
CA MET A 338 9.32 30.99 -14.03
C MET A 338 9.40 29.91 -15.12
N LYS A 339 9.75 28.68 -14.74
CA LYS A 339 9.69 27.50 -15.63
C LYS A 339 8.28 27.20 -16.10
N THR A 340 7.28 27.50 -15.28
CA THR A 340 5.87 27.40 -15.69
C THR A 340 5.59 28.34 -16.86
N LEU A 341 6.00 29.60 -16.77
CA LEU A 341 5.81 30.58 -17.83
C LEU A 341 6.62 30.24 -19.10
N GLU A 342 7.87 29.80 -18.96
CA GLU A 342 8.68 29.32 -20.08
C GLU A 342 7.99 28.16 -20.82
N SER A 343 7.51 27.15 -20.08
CA SER A 343 6.81 25.99 -20.64
C SER A 343 5.49 26.34 -21.31
N LEU A 344 4.78 27.37 -20.81
CA LEU A 344 3.56 27.90 -21.42
C LEU A 344 3.83 28.59 -22.76
N LEU A 345 4.87 29.42 -22.82
CA LEU A 345 5.24 30.17 -24.02
C LEU A 345 5.86 29.28 -25.11
N ASP A 346 6.68 28.30 -24.73
CA ASP A 346 7.31 27.38 -25.68
C ASP A 346 6.29 26.47 -26.37
N ASN A 347 5.38 25.89 -25.58
CA ASN A 347 4.40 24.93 -26.08
C ASN A 347 3.14 24.99 -25.20
N PRO A 348 2.10 25.75 -25.57
CA PRO A 348 0.93 25.93 -24.72
C PRO A 348 0.14 24.62 -24.52
N PRO A 349 -0.16 24.21 -23.28
CA PRO A 349 -0.96 23.03 -22.99
C PRO A 349 -2.46 23.29 -23.21
N HIS A 350 -3.27 22.24 -23.23
CA HIS A 350 -4.73 22.37 -23.25
C HIS A 350 -5.27 22.79 -21.89
N ALA A 351 -4.64 22.34 -20.80
CA ALA A 351 -4.96 22.77 -19.43
C ALA A 351 -3.71 23.00 -18.58
N LEU A 352 -3.85 23.88 -17.59
CA LEU A 352 -2.84 24.21 -16.59
C LEU A 352 -3.42 23.96 -15.19
N LEU A 353 -2.77 23.12 -14.41
CA LEU A 353 -2.96 23.04 -12.96
C LEU A 353 -1.91 23.91 -12.28
N LEU A 354 -2.34 24.94 -11.55
CA LEU A 354 -1.44 25.97 -11.03
C LEU A 354 -1.61 26.15 -9.51
N ASP A 355 -0.52 26.00 -8.77
CA ASP A 355 -0.45 26.44 -7.38
C ASP A 355 -0.15 27.95 -7.30
N ILE A 356 -0.61 28.58 -6.24
CA ILE A 356 -0.32 29.99 -5.92
C ILE A 356 1.08 30.10 -5.29
N GLU A 357 1.39 29.22 -4.35
CA GLU A 357 2.61 29.28 -3.55
C GLU A 357 3.73 28.55 -4.25
N MET A 358 4.52 29.28 -5.04
CA MET A 358 5.69 28.74 -5.73
C MET A 358 6.85 29.74 -5.62
N PRO A 359 8.12 29.26 -5.64
CA PRO A 359 9.28 30.13 -5.66
C PRO A 359 9.37 30.92 -6.98
N ASN A 360 10.14 32.02 -6.95
CA ASN A 360 10.36 32.98 -8.04
C ASN A 360 9.11 33.78 -8.45
N LEU A 361 8.16 33.14 -9.14
CA LEU A 361 6.88 33.75 -9.54
C LEU A 361 5.73 33.00 -8.88
N SER A 362 4.79 33.73 -8.30
CA SER A 362 3.58 33.14 -7.75
C SER A 362 2.60 32.75 -8.85
N GLY A 363 1.65 31.86 -8.55
CA GLY A 363 0.58 31.51 -9.51
C GLY A 363 -0.24 32.73 -9.97
N TYR A 364 -0.37 33.77 -9.14
CA TYR A 364 -1.01 35.02 -9.55
C TYR A 364 -0.19 35.80 -10.58
N ASP A 365 1.12 35.78 -10.47
CA ASP A 365 2.02 36.45 -11.42
C ASP A 365 1.97 35.71 -12.76
N VAL A 366 1.97 34.37 -12.74
CA VAL A 366 1.78 33.54 -13.93
C VAL A 366 0.44 33.84 -14.62
N LEU A 367 -0.67 33.89 -13.88
CA LEU A 367 -1.98 34.27 -14.44
C LEU A 367 -1.98 35.70 -15.03
N SER A 368 -1.34 36.64 -14.35
CA SER A 368 -1.24 38.03 -14.82
C SER A 368 -0.47 38.12 -16.14
N MET A 369 0.60 37.33 -16.27
CA MET A 369 1.36 37.22 -17.51
C MET A 369 0.54 36.53 -18.61
N MET A 370 -0.18 35.45 -18.30
CA MET A 370 -1.06 34.79 -19.29
C MET A 370 -2.11 35.74 -19.88
N ARG A 371 -2.60 36.73 -19.12
CA ARG A 371 -3.57 37.72 -19.63
C ARG A 371 -2.99 38.68 -20.66
N VAL A 372 -1.69 39.00 -20.59
CA VAL A 372 -1.03 39.90 -21.56
C VAL A 372 -0.50 39.17 -22.78
N HIS A 373 -0.58 37.83 -22.81
CA HIS A 373 -0.16 36.96 -23.90
C HIS A 373 -1.37 36.30 -24.60
N PRO A 374 -1.88 36.85 -25.73
CA PRO A 374 -3.07 36.35 -26.42
C PRO A 374 -3.01 34.87 -26.83
N GLU A 375 -1.81 34.36 -27.11
CA GLU A 375 -1.52 32.97 -27.45
C GLU A 375 -1.86 31.99 -26.32
N LEU A 376 -1.87 32.44 -25.06
CA LEU A 376 -2.19 31.62 -23.87
C LEU A 376 -3.68 31.67 -23.50
N ALA A 377 -4.49 32.48 -24.18
CA ALA A 377 -5.92 32.65 -23.87
C ALA A 377 -6.74 31.35 -24.01
N ARG A 378 -6.24 30.36 -24.75
CA ARG A 378 -6.89 29.06 -24.97
C ARG A 378 -6.60 28.03 -23.87
N VAL A 379 -5.61 28.28 -23.01
CA VAL A 379 -5.21 27.37 -21.95
C VAL A 379 -6.28 27.39 -20.85
N LYS A 380 -6.84 26.22 -20.52
CA LYS A 380 -7.83 26.09 -19.44
C LYS A 380 -7.12 26.03 -18.08
N THR A 381 -7.25 27.06 -17.26
CA THR A 381 -6.49 27.14 -15.99
C THR A 381 -7.36 26.77 -14.78
N ILE A 382 -6.87 25.80 -14.01
CA ILE A 382 -7.42 25.38 -12.72
C ILE A 382 -6.41 25.75 -11.64
N MET A 383 -6.84 26.55 -10.66
CA MET A 383 -6.04 26.78 -9.46
C MET A 383 -6.17 25.57 -8.54
N LEU A 384 -5.04 25.05 -8.08
CA LEU A 384 -4.99 23.97 -7.09
C LEU A 384 -4.03 24.37 -5.97
N THR A 385 -4.58 24.81 -4.83
CA THR A 385 -3.77 25.49 -3.80
C THR A 385 -4.22 25.18 -2.36
N SER A 386 -3.32 25.35 -1.40
CA SER A 386 -3.60 25.25 0.05
C SER A 386 -4.42 26.43 0.59
N ARG A 387 -4.50 27.53 -0.15
CA ARG A 387 -5.21 28.75 0.24
C ARG A 387 -6.71 28.62 -0.02
N SER A 388 -7.53 28.67 1.02
CA SER A 388 -8.99 28.49 0.92
C SER A 388 -9.82 29.77 1.11
N SER A 389 -9.21 30.93 1.34
CA SER A 389 -9.96 32.15 1.63
C SER A 389 -10.67 32.72 0.39
N GLU A 390 -11.86 33.27 0.61
CA GLU A 390 -12.73 33.84 -0.43
C GLU A 390 -12.03 34.96 -1.22
N LYS A 391 -11.22 35.78 -0.54
CA LYS A 391 -10.39 36.82 -1.16
C LYS A 391 -9.38 36.27 -2.18
N HIS A 392 -8.82 35.08 -1.94
CA HIS A 392 -7.89 34.44 -2.86
C HIS A 392 -8.59 33.84 -4.08
N GLN A 393 -9.81 33.33 -3.88
CA GLN A 393 -10.65 32.79 -4.96
C GLN A 393 -11.12 33.88 -5.92
N GLU A 394 -11.62 35.00 -5.37
CA GLU A 394 -12.09 36.13 -6.17
C GLU A 394 -10.96 36.72 -7.02
N LYS A 395 -9.79 36.94 -6.40
CA LYS A 395 -8.60 37.42 -7.11
C LYS A 395 -8.14 36.45 -8.21
N ALA A 396 -8.18 35.14 -7.99
CA ALA A 396 -7.81 34.16 -9.02
C ALA A 396 -8.77 34.20 -10.22
N ARG A 397 -10.08 34.35 -9.95
CA ARG A 397 -11.11 34.46 -10.99
C ARG A 397 -10.97 35.74 -11.81
N GLU A 398 -10.70 36.88 -11.18
CA GLU A 398 -10.42 38.15 -11.86
C GLU A 398 -9.19 38.08 -12.78
N LEU A 399 -8.21 37.25 -12.41
CA LEU A 399 -7.00 37.02 -13.19
C LEU A 399 -7.16 35.94 -14.28
N GLY A 400 -8.36 35.36 -14.44
CA GLY A 400 -8.69 34.47 -15.55
C GLY A 400 -8.65 32.98 -15.22
N ALA A 401 -8.51 32.59 -13.96
CA ALA A 401 -8.70 31.18 -13.57
C ALA A 401 -10.16 30.75 -13.73
N GLN A 402 -10.37 29.57 -14.31
CA GLN A 402 -11.71 29.06 -14.65
C GLN A 402 -12.32 28.25 -13.50
N VAL A 403 -11.47 27.53 -12.76
CA VAL A 403 -11.88 26.76 -11.58
C VAL A 403 -10.84 26.94 -10.47
N TYR A 404 -11.31 26.91 -9.23
CA TYR A 404 -10.49 26.99 -8.03
C TYR A 404 -10.75 25.77 -7.15
N LEU A 405 -9.71 24.99 -6.88
CA LEU A 405 -9.74 23.80 -6.03
C LEU A 405 -8.75 23.97 -4.87
N THR A 406 -9.16 23.52 -3.68
CA THR A 406 -8.31 23.54 -2.49
C THR A 406 -7.64 22.19 -2.26
N LYS A 407 -6.40 22.21 -1.78
CA LYS A 407 -5.68 21.03 -1.32
C LYS A 407 -6.11 20.69 0.12
N PRO A 408 -6.34 19.41 0.47
CA PRO A 408 -6.26 18.22 -0.39
C PRO A 408 -7.48 18.07 -1.30
N CYS A 409 -7.26 17.78 -2.58
CA CYS A 409 -8.31 17.58 -3.58
C CYS A 409 -8.47 16.08 -3.90
N PRO A 410 -9.67 15.50 -3.80
CA PRO A 410 -9.94 14.15 -4.26
C PRO A 410 -9.66 13.99 -5.76
N GLN A 411 -9.02 12.89 -6.16
CA GLN A 411 -8.59 12.66 -7.55
C GLN A 411 -9.77 12.61 -8.53
N ASP A 412 -10.89 12.01 -8.12
CA ASP A 412 -12.10 11.90 -8.95
C ASP A 412 -12.67 13.28 -9.29
N LEU A 413 -12.73 14.19 -8.29
CA LEU A 413 -13.22 15.55 -8.44
C LEU A 413 -12.33 16.37 -9.40
N LEU A 414 -11.01 16.23 -9.28
CA LEU A 414 -10.05 16.87 -10.19
C LEU A 414 -10.25 16.39 -11.63
N LEU A 415 -10.36 15.07 -11.84
CA LEU A 415 -10.52 14.47 -13.16
C LEU A 415 -11.86 14.85 -13.81
N GLU A 416 -12.94 14.90 -13.04
CA GLU A 416 -14.25 15.33 -13.50
C GLU A 416 -14.23 16.80 -13.93
N THR A 417 -13.67 17.67 -13.07
CA THR A 417 -13.51 19.10 -13.36
C THR A 417 -12.71 19.33 -14.64
N LEU A 418 -11.58 18.63 -14.77
CA LEU A 418 -10.69 18.78 -15.91
C LEU A 418 -11.32 18.25 -17.22
N ARG A 419 -12.05 17.12 -17.17
CA ARG A 419 -12.81 16.60 -18.31
C ARG A 419 -13.93 17.55 -18.75
N SER A 420 -14.61 18.18 -17.79
CA SER A 420 -15.66 19.15 -18.07
C SER A 420 -15.09 20.38 -18.80
N LEU A 421 -14.00 20.96 -18.27
CA LEU A 421 -13.35 22.13 -18.85
C LEU A 421 -12.72 21.89 -20.23
N LEU A 422 -12.20 20.69 -20.48
CA LEU A 422 -11.61 20.33 -21.77
C LEU A 422 -12.66 19.98 -22.85
N ARG A 423 -13.93 19.77 -22.46
CA ARG A 423 -15.05 19.54 -23.38
C ARG A 423 -15.79 20.84 -23.74
N SER A 424 -15.71 21.87 -22.90
CA SER A 424 -16.27 23.21 -23.10
C SER A 424 -15.33 24.14 -23.86
#